data_AF-A0A968SUX3-F1
#
_entry.id   AF-A0A968SUX3-F1
#
_cell.length_a   1.000
_cell.length_b   1.000
_cell.length_c   1.000
_cell.angle_alpha   90.00
_cell.angle_beta   90.00
_cell.angle_gamma   90.00
#
_symmetry.space_group_name_H-M   'P 1'
#
loop_
_entity.id
_entity.type
_entity.pdbx_description
1 polymer ?
#
loop_
_entity_poly.entity_id
_entity_poly.type
_entity_poly.pdbx_seq_one_letter_code
_entity_poly.pdbx_strand_id
1 'polypeptide(L)' 'AHLEQRAWVTRAQHPADKRVQLVRLTTEGQRAAADLATARRARFTRLVAALPPEQHARVLAALAILVEAIDASTS' A
#
# COMPACT_ATOMS: atom_id res chain seq x y z
N ALA A 1 7.78 5.19 15.24
CA ALA A 1 7.77 4.78 13.82
C ALA A 1 7.71 6.01 12.91
N HIS A 2 8.24 5.95 11.68
CA HIS A 2 8.37 7.12 10.77
C HIS A 2 7.04 7.82 10.43
N LEU A 3 5.90 7.14 10.61
CA LEU A 3 4.56 7.68 10.35
C LEU A 3 3.99 8.50 11.54
N GLU A 4 4.34 8.15 12.78
CA GLU A 4 3.92 8.88 13.98
C GLU A 4 4.69 10.19 14.13
N GLN A 5 5.98 10.17 13.75
CA GLN A 5 6.84 11.36 13.75
C GLN A 5 6.36 12.42 12.76
N ARG A 6 5.51 12.06 11.80
CA ARG A 6 4.89 12.97 10.84
C ARG A 6 3.43 13.32 11.18
N ALA A 7 2.94 12.90 12.35
CA ALA A 7 1.54 13.07 12.77
C ALA A 7 0.50 12.49 11.79
N TRP A 8 0.88 11.53 10.93
CA TRP A 8 -0.01 10.94 9.92
C TRP A 8 -0.87 9.80 10.47
N VAL A 9 -0.55 9.31 11.66
CA VAL A 9 -1.30 8.27 12.36
C VAL A 9 -1.48 8.63 13.82
N THR A 10 -2.66 8.34 14.36
CA THR A 10 -2.94 8.32 15.79
C THR A 10 -3.11 6.89 16.26
N ARG A 11 -2.67 6.63 17.49
CA ARG A 11 -2.89 5.35 18.17
C ARG A 11 -3.81 5.55 19.37
N ALA A 12 -4.79 4.67 19.52
CA ALA A 12 -5.64 4.59 20.69
C ALA A 12 -5.77 3.14 21.15
N GLN A 13 -5.90 2.90 22.46
CA GLN A 13 -6.24 1.57 22.95
C GLN A 13 -7.69 1.23 22.58
N HIS A 14 -7.96 -0.02 22.26
CA HIS A 14 -9.33 -0.46 22.03
C HIS A 14 -10.11 -0.39 23.35
N PRO A 15 -11.33 0.19 23.36
CA PRO A 15 -12.08 0.41 24.59
C PRO A 15 -12.50 -0.89 25.31
N ALA A 16 -12.64 -2.00 24.57
CA ALA A 16 -13.01 -3.30 25.12
C ALA A 16 -11.84 -4.26 25.40
N ASP A 17 -10.64 -4.00 24.85
CA ASP A 17 -9.45 -4.82 25.12
C ASP A 17 -8.19 -3.94 25.04
N LYS A 18 -7.60 -3.63 26.19
CA LYS A 18 -6.41 -2.76 26.28
C LYS A 18 -5.17 -3.36 25.61
N ARG A 19 -5.19 -4.64 25.25
CA ARG A 19 -4.12 -5.33 24.49
C ARG A 19 -4.19 -5.02 22.99
N VAL A 20 -5.30 -4.47 22.49
CA VAL A 20 -5.47 -4.10 21.10
C VAL A 20 -5.16 -2.61 20.92
N GLN A 21 -4.22 -2.29 20.02
CA GLN A 21 -3.98 -0.92 19.56
C GLN A 21 -4.73 -0.66 18.26
N LEU A 22 -5.56 0.38 18.26
CA LEU A 22 -6.18 0.93 17.06
C LEU A 22 -5.25 1.97 16.45
N VAL A 23 -4.85 1.77 15.20
CA VAL A 23 -4.10 2.75 14.40
C VAL A 23 -5.07 3.39 13.41
N ARG A 24 -5.18 4.72 13.42
CA ARG A 24 -6.01 5.48 12.49
C ARG A 24 -5.18 6.54 11.79
N LEU A 25 -5.45 6.76 10.50
CA LEU A 25 -4.88 7.91 9.81
C LEU A 25 -5.51 9.20 10.33
N THR A 26 -4.68 10.22 10.56
CA THR A 26 -5.17 11.60 10.75
C THR A 26 -5.66 12.17 9.42
N THR A 27 -6.32 13.33 9.44
CA THR A 27 -6.68 14.05 8.21
C THR A 27 -5.44 14.33 7.34
N GLU A 28 -4.32 14.68 7.95
CA GLU A 28 -3.05 14.89 7.24
C GLU A 28 -2.50 13.58 6.69
N GLY A 29 -2.59 12.49 7.45
CA GLY A 29 -2.21 11.16 6.98
C GLY A 29 -3.07 10.67 5.81
N GLN A 30 -4.37 10.98 5.80
CA GLN A 30 -5.25 10.65 4.68
C GLN A 30 -4.87 11.43 3.42
N ARG A 31 -4.56 12.73 3.54
CA ARG A 31 -4.08 13.55 2.42
C ARG A 31 -2.74 13.02 1.88
N ALA A 32 -1.79 12.77 2.77
CA ALA A 32 -0.49 12.20 2.39
C ALA A 32 -0.64 10.83 1.72
N ALA A 33 -1.55 9.98 2.20
CA ALA A 33 -1.85 8.70 1.58
C ALA A 33 -2.48 8.86 0.18
N ALA A 34 -3.37 9.83 0.00
CA ALA A 34 -3.99 10.14 -1.29
C ALA A 34 -2.97 10.68 -2.30
N ASP A 35 -2.07 11.56 -1.87
CA ASP A 35 -0.99 12.11 -2.70
C ASP A 35 -0.04 10.99 -3.13
N LEU A 36 0.36 10.14 -2.19
CA LEU A 36 1.19 8.97 -2.47
C LEU A 36 0.49 8.01 -3.43
N ALA A 37 -0.80 7.73 -3.23
CA ALA A 37 -1.57 6.87 -4.12
C ALA A 37 -1.64 7.45 -5.54
N THR A 38 -1.78 8.77 -5.66
CA THR A 38 -1.81 9.48 -6.95
C THR A 38 -0.44 9.41 -7.64
N ALA A 39 0.64 9.72 -6.94
CA ALA A 39 2.00 9.61 -7.48
C ALA A 39 2.34 8.17 -7.88
N ARG A 40 1.96 7.19 -7.05
CA ARG A 40 2.11 5.76 -7.32
C ARG A 40 1.37 5.37 -8.60
N ARG A 41 0.10 5.77 -8.74
CA ARG A 41 -0.71 5.52 -9.93
C ARG A 41 -0.05 6.12 -11.17
N ALA A 42 0.34 7.39 -11.13
CA ALA A 42 0.99 8.05 -12.26
C ALA A 42 2.31 7.38 -12.69
N ARG A 43 3.09 6.85 -11.73
CA ARG A 43 4.29 6.07 -12.02
C ARG A 43 3.95 4.75 -12.70
N PHE A 44 3.01 3.98 -12.16
CA PHE A 44 2.64 2.68 -12.75
C PHE A 44 1.95 2.83 -14.10
N THR A 45 1.11 3.84 -14.30
CA THR A 45 0.51 4.13 -15.61
C THR A 45 1.59 4.34 -16.67
N ARG A 46 2.64 5.12 -16.37
CA ARG A 46 3.76 5.31 -17.31
C ARG A 46 4.53 4.02 -17.59
N LEU A 47 4.75 3.20 -16.56
CA LEU A 47 5.45 1.93 -16.70
C LEU A 47 4.66 0.94 -17.57
N VAL A 48 3.35 0.80 -17.34
CA VAL A 48 2.48 -0.10 -18.11
C VAL A 48 2.32 0.41 -19.55
N ALA A 49 2.21 1.71 -19.76
CA ALA A 49 2.13 2.31 -21.09
C ALA A 49 3.39 2.07 -21.95
N ALA A 50 4.54 1.80 -21.34
CA ALA A 50 5.77 1.45 -22.05
C ALA A 50 5.80 -0.02 -22.54
N LEU A 51 4.87 -0.85 -22.07
CA LEU A 51 4.75 -2.25 -22.49
C LEU A 51 3.80 -2.37 -23.69
N PRO A 52 4.08 -3.27 -24.66
CA PRO A 52 3.14 -3.56 -25.73
C PRO A 52 1.79 -4.04 -25.16
N PRO A 53 0.64 -3.50 -25.62
CA PRO A 53 -0.68 -3.81 -25.05
C PRO A 53 -0.99 -5.31 -24.98
N GLU A 54 -0.57 -6.07 -25.99
CA GLU A 54 -0.74 -7.52 -26.09
C GLU A 54 0.02 -8.30 -25.02
N GLN A 55 1.00 -7.69 -24.36
CA GLN A 55 1.79 -8.32 -23.30
C GLN A 55 1.28 -8.01 -21.88
N HIS A 56 0.37 -7.04 -21.71
CA HIS A 56 -0.08 -6.59 -20.40
C HIS A 56 -0.64 -7.72 -19.54
N ALA A 57 -1.51 -8.56 -20.12
CA ALA A 57 -2.11 -9.70 -19.43
C ALA A 57 -1.06 -10.72 -18.98
N ARG A 58 -0.04 -11.00 -19.81
CA ARG A 58 1.04 -11.95 -19.49
C ARG A 58 1.91 -11.45 -18.35
N VAL A 59 2.25 -10.16 -18.36
CA VAL A 59 3.05 -9.53 -17.30
C VAL A 59 2.29 -9.55 -15.97
N LEU A 60 1.00 -9.22 -15.97
CA LEU A 60 0.17 -9.28 -14.77
C LEU A 60 0.06 -10.70 -14.21
N ALA A 61 -0.13 -11.71 -15.06
CA ALA A 61 -0.18 -13.10 -14.64
C ALA A 61 1.14 -13.57 -14.00
N ALA A 62 2.28 -13.25 -14.62
CA ALA A 62 3.59 -13.60 -14.07
C ALA A 62 3.85 -12.90 -12.72
N LEU A 63 3.44 -11.63 -12.58
CA LEU A 63 3.59 -10.89 -11.33
C LEU A 63 2.73 -11.50 -10.21
N ALA A 64 1.49 -11.93 -10.51
CA ALA A 64 0.62 -12.56 -9.53
C ALA A 64 1.24 -13.85 -8.95
N ILE A 65 1.77 -14.71 -9.83
CA ILE A 65 2.47 -15.95 -9.42
C ILE A 65 3.67 -15.62 -8.52
N LEU A 66 4.43 -14.58 -8.85
CA LEU A 66 5.59 -14.17 -8.04
C LEU A 66 5.16 -13.68 -6.64
N VAL A 67 4.06 -12.92 -6.54
CA VAL A 67 3.53 -12.44 -5.25
C VAL A 67 3.09 -13.62 -4.39
N GLU A 68 2.34 -14.57 -4.95
CA GLU A 68 1.89 -15.77 -4.24
C GLU A 68 3.07 -16.58 -3.69
N ALA A 69 4.14 -16.74 -4.47
CA ALA A 69 5.35 -17.43 -4.03
C ALA A 69 6.06 -16.71 -2.87
N ILE A 70 6.12 -15.38 -2.91
CA ILE A 70 6.73 -14.56 -1.83
C ILE A 70 5.93 -14.71 -0.53
N ASP A 71 4.60 -14.60 -0.62
CA ASP A 71 3.72 -14.72 0.56
C ASP A 71 3.80 -16.10 1.19
N ALA A 72 3.85 -17.15 0.36
CA ALA A 72 4.03 -18.53 0.81
C ALA A 72 5.39 -18.79 1.49
N SER A 73 6.43 -18.02 1.15
CA SER A 73 7.78 -18.17 1.75
C SER A 73 7.96 -17.42 3.07
N THR A 74 7.07 -16.48 3.39
CA THR A 74 7.16 -15.61 4.58
C THR A 74 6.20 -16.06 5.70
N SER A 75 5.38 -17.08 5.44
CA SER A 75 4.49 -17.76 6.40
C SER A 75 5.14 -19.01 6.98
#